data_AF-T1GMN5-F1
#
_entry.id   AF-T1GMN5-F1
#
_cell.length_a   1.000
_cell.length_b   1.000
_cell.length_c   1.000
_cell.angle_alpha   90.00
_cell.angle_beta   90.00
_cell.angle_gamma   90.00
#
_symmetry.space_group_name_H-M   'P 1'
#
loop_
_entity.id
_entity.type
_entity.pdbx_description
1 polymer ?
#
loop_
_entity_poly.entity_id
_entity_poly.type
_entity_poly.pdbx_seq_one_letter_code
_entity_poly.pdbx_strand_id
1 'polypeptide(L)'
;MRQSQEDDEEPYYTKPVSSVSTNIGSNTTSNNQSLEKVPRQRSSTISEGTNKRPSIESMSSSADDSAVPQNDALPTVFKWDGGGKQVFISGTFSNWKALPMVKSHKDFVTIVDLPEGDHQYKFFVDGEWKHDPKMKNIENDIGTKNNMISVRQSDFEVFQALAKDSEDAANNGQKEYSQEIPQSKPWEKVSGPPVLPPHLLQVILNKDTPLSVCTFLYSILFLSN
;
A
#
# COMPACT_ATOMS: atom_id res chain seq x y z
N MET A 1 -13.24 -32.99 -41.91
CA MET A 1 -14.25 -32.20 -41.19
C MET A 1 -14.29 -32.67 -39.75
N ARG A 2 -13.67 -31.93 -38.83
CA ARG A 2 -13.76 -32.12 -37.38
C ARG A 2 -14.44 -30.85 -36.87
N GLN A 3 -15.65 -30.98 -36.34
CA GLN A 3 -16.38 -29.87 -35.72
C GLN A 3 -15.85 -29.69 -34.30
N SER A 4 -15.41 -28.47 -34.00
CA SER A 4 -15.07 -28.01 -32.65
C SER A 4 -16.34 -27.45 -32.00
N GLN A 5 -16.58 -27.83 -30.74
CA GLN A 5 -17.64 -27.31 -29.90
C GLN A 5 -17.34 -25.85 -29.52
N GLU A 6 -18.32 -24.97 -29.72
CA GLU A 6 -18.39 -23.63 -29.13
C GLU A 6 -19.06 -23.77 -27.77
N ASP A 7 -18.34 -23.43 -26.70
CA ASP A 7 -18.90 -23.25 -25.36
C ASP A 7 -19.32 -21.79 -25.20
N ASP A 8 -20.63 -21.55 -25.06
CA ASP A 8 -21.23 -20.26 -24.76
C ASP A 8 -21.02 -19.89 -23.28
N GLU A 9 -20.19 -18.89 -22.99
CA GLU A 9 -20.01 -18.30 -21.66
C GLU A 9 -21.16 -17.33 -21.33
N GLU A 10 -22.06 -17.71 -20.41
CA GLU A 10 -23.03 -16.79 -19.80
C GLU A 10 -22.38 -15.93 -18.70
N PRO A 11 -22.66 -14.61 -18.64
CA PRO A 11 -22.07 -13.71 -17.66
C PRO A 11 -22.67 -13.87 -16.25
N TYR A 12 -21.79 -13.99 -15.25
CA TYR A 12 -22.11 -14.05 -13.81
C TYR A 12 -22.80 -12.77 -13.32
N TYR A 13 -24.13 -12.77 -13.20
CA TYR A 13 -24.87 -11.80 -12.38
C TYR A 13 -25.23 -12.43 -11.02
N THR A 14 -24.86 -11.75 -9.93
CA THR A 14 -25.18 -12.13 -8.55
C THR A 14 -26.66 -11.88 -8.25
N LYS A 15 -27.39 -12.92 -7.81
CA LYS A 15 -28.77 -12.78 -7.31
C LYS A 15 -28.74 -12.43 -5.81
N PRO A 16 -29.58 -11.50 -5.32
CA PRO A 16 -29.72 -11.24 -3.89
C PRO A 16 -30.47 -12.39 -3.19
N VAL A 17 -29.91 -12.89 -2.09
CA VAL A 17 -30.53 -13.94 -1.27
C VAL A 17 -31.59 -13.35 -0.36
N SER A 18 -32.83 -13.80 -0.55
CA SER A 18 -33.99 -13.59 0.32
C SER A 18 -33.86 -14.38 1.62
N SER A 19 -34.06 -13.70 2.74
CA SER A 19 -34.06 -14.26 4.10
C SER A 19 -35.24 -15.22 4.34
N VAL A 20 -34.95 -16.46 4.71
CA VAL A 20 -35.93 -17.45 5.18
C VAL A 20 -36.01 -17.40 6.70
N SER A 21 -37.22 -17.18 7.21
CA SER A 21 -37.57 -17.28 8.62
C SER A 21 -37.83 -18.74 9.01
N THR A 22 -37.29 -19.20 10.14
CA THR A 22 -37.80 -20.40 10.82
C THR A 22 -37.86 -20.13 12.33
N ASN A 23 -39.07 -20.17 12.88
CA ASN A 23 -39.34 -20.16 14.33
C ASN A 23 -39.29 -21.60 14.86
N ILE A 24 -38.81 -21.79 16.10
CA ILE A 24 -39.34 -22.71 17.13
C ILE A 24 -38.66 -22.41 18.49
N GLY A 25 -39.47 -22.20 19.53
CA GLY A 25 -39.30 -22.81 20.86
C GLY A 25 -38.44 -22.13 21.91
N SER A 26 -39.11 -21.43 22.83
CA SER A 26 -38.65 -20.79 24.07
C SER A 26 -38.14 -21.74 25.16
N ASN A 27 -37.17 -21.27 25.97
CA ASN A 27 -37.21 -21.37 27.45
C ASN A 27 -36.36 -20.27 28.11
N THR A 28 -36.93 -19.74 29.19
CA THR A 28 -36.64 -18.53 29.94
C THR A 28 -35.43 -18.59 30.87
N THR A 29 -34.67 -17.49 31.02
CA THR A 29 -34.19 -16.91 32.29
C THR A 29 -33.68 -15.48 32.05
N SER A 30 -34.20 -14.53 32.81
CA SER A 30 -33.93 -13.08 32.72
C SER A 30 -32.57 -12.68 33.31
N ASN A 31 -31.87 -11.75 32.67
CA ASN A 31 -31.37 -10.52 33.34
C ASN A 31 -30.77 -9.51 32.35
N ASN A 32 -31.10 -8.24 32.59
CA ASN A 32 -30.79 -7.06 31.78
C ASN A 32 -29.30 -6.69 31.76
N GLN A 33 -28.79 -6.27 30.59
CA GLN A 33 -27.95 -5.07 30.46
C GLN A 33 -27.85 -4.64 28.98
N SER A 34 -28.13 -3.36 28.76
CA SER A 34 -28.16 -2.62 27.50
C SER A 34 -26.80 -2.56 26.80
N LEU A 35 -26.74 -3.00 25.53
CA LEU A 35 -25.61 -2.75 24.64
C LEU A 35 -26.03 -1.71 23.59
N GLU A 36 -25.51 -0.49 23.75
CA GLU A 36 -25.56 0.56 22.73
C GLU A 36 -24.78 0.15 21.48
N LYS A 37 -25.35 0.52 20.34
CA LYS A 37 -24.85 0.20 18.99
C LYS A 37 -23.90 1.31 18.54
N VAL A 38 -22.60 1.06 18.55
CA VAL A 38 -21.57 2.02 18.06
C VAL A 38 -21.71 2.20 16.54
N PRO A 39 -21.84 3.43 15.99
CA PRO A 39 -21.89 3.66 14.55
C PRO A 39 -20.49 3.55 13.93
N ARG A 40 -20.37 2.82 12.81
CA ARG A 40 -19.15 2.79 11.99
C ARG A 40 -18.97 4.15 11.30
N GLN A 41 -17.84 4.81 11.53
CA GLN A 41 -17.48 6.05 10.82
C GLN A 41 -17.09 5.74 9.37
N ARG A 42 -17.62 6.55 8.44
CA ARG A 42 -17.31 6.51 7.00
C ARG A 42 -16.07 7.37 6.74
N SER A 43 -15.19 6.91 5.86
CA SER A 43 -13.97 7.61 5.42
C SER A 43 -14.29 8.97 4.79
N SER A 44 -13.54 10.02 5.17
CA SER A 44 -13.61 11.34 4.57
C SER A 44 -12.43 11.58 3.62
N THR A 45 -12.73 11.95 2.38
CA THR A 45 -11.78 12.60 1.45
C THR A 45 -11.78 14.10 1.73
N ILE A 46 -10.62 14.68 2.07
CA ILE A 46 -10.47 16.13 2.26
C ILE A 46 -9.67 16.72 1.10
N SER A 47 -10.28 17.71 0.43
CA SER A 47 -9.67 18.63 -0.51
C SER A 47 -9.77 20.06 0.04
N GLU A 48 -8.63 20.74 0.03
CA GLU A 48 -8.37 22.19 0.18
C GLU A 48 -8.74 22.95 1.48
N GLY A 49 -7.69 23.38 2.19
CA GLY A 49 -7.35 24.81 2.21
C GLY A 49 -7.89 25.68 3.35
N THR A 50 -7.33 25.56 4.56
CA THR A 50 -6.93 26.74 5.39
C THR A 50 -6.11 26.34 6.62
N ASN A 51 -5.07 27.12 6.89
CA ASN A 51 -4.05 26.97 7.93
C ASN A 51 -4.58 26.60 9.34
N LYS A 52 -4.28 25.38 9.81
CA LYS A 52 -3.84 25.08 11.19
C LYS A 52 -2.96 23.81 11.16
N ARG A 53 -1.65 24.04 11.15
CA ARG A 53 -0.59 23.03 11.22
C ARG A 53 -0.60 22.41 12.63
N PRO A 54 -0.70 21.08 12.83
CA PRO A 54 -0.16 20.48 14.03
C PRO A 54 1.36 20.46 13.83
N SER A 55 2.06 21.35 14.54
CA SER A 55 3.50 21.30 14.70
C SER A 55 3.87 20.00 15.41
N ILE A 56 4.32 19.00 14.65
CA ILE A 56 5.20 17.98 15.19
C ILE A 56 6.53 18.69 15.36
N GLU A 57 6.77 19.16 16.59
CA GLU A 57 7.96 19.89 16.98
C GLU A 57 9.16 18.95 16.95
N SER A 58 10.07 19.24 16.02
CA SER A 58 11.48 18.95 16.13
C SER A 58 12.03 19.64 17.37
N MET A 59 12.18 18.92 18.49
CA MET A 59 12.92 19.42 19.65
C MET A 59 14.40 19.07 19.50
N SER A 60 15.16 20.06 19.03
CA SER A 60 16.61 20.11 19.21
C SER A 60 16.93 20.66 20.61
N SER A 61 17.68 19.86 21.38
CA SER A 61 18.58 20.23 22.49
C SER A 61 18.14 21.30 23.50
N SER A 62 17.73 20.83 24.67
CA SER A 62 18.00 21.50 25.94
C SER A 62 18.54 20.47 26.92
N ALA A 63 19.67 20.79 27.53
CA ALA A 63 20.34 19.97 28.51
C ALA A 63 19.46 19.77 29.75
N ASP A 64 19.64 18.58 30.35
CA ASP A 64 19.33 18.18 31.72
C ASP A 64 18.07 17.31 31.95
N ASP A 65 18.39 16.13 32.47
CA ASP A 65 17.65 15.17 33.29
C ASP A 65 16.53 14.26 32.73
N SER A 66 16.70 12.97 33.05
CA SER A 66 15.80 11.81 32.87
C SER A 66 15.68 11.20 31.46
N ALA A 67 16.75 10.51 31.04
CA ALA A 67 16.76 9.60 29.89
C ALA A 67 15.82 8.39 30.11
N VAL A 68 14.60 8.49 29.60
CA VAL A 68 13.85 7.31 29.15
C VAL A 68 14.60 6.81 27.91
N PRO A 69 15.12 5.58 27.86
CA PRO A 69 15.72 5.08 26.63
C PRO A 69 14.62 5.04 25.57
N GLN A 70 14.66 5.98 24.61
CA GLN A 70 13.95 5.79 23.37
C GLN A 70 14.59 4.56 22.74
N ASN A 71 13.85 3.45 22.71
CA ASN A 71 14.28 2.28 21.98
C ASN A 71 14.33 2.69 20.51
N ASP A 72 15.53 2.92 19.99
CA ASP A 72 15.83 3.16 18.56
C ASP A 72 15.55 1.91 17.70
N ALA A 73 14.68 1.02 18.16
CA ALA A 73 14.36 -0.25 17.55
C ALA A 73 13.13 -0.08 16.65
N LEU A 74 13.31 -0.50 15.41
CA LEU A 74 12.42 -0.30 14.30
C LEU A 74 11.78 -1.63 13.88
N PRO A 75 10.44 -1.73 13.85
CA PRO A 75 9.75 -3.00 13.60
C PRO A 75 9.99 -3.49 12.17
N THR A 76 10.72 -4.59 12.03
CA THR A 76 11.13 -5.14 10.75
C THR A 76 10.48 -6.49 10.49
N VAL A 77 9.90 -6.66 9.29
CA VAL A 77 9.18 -7.87 8.90
C VAL A 77 10.12 -8.85 8.20
N PHE A 78 10.19 -10.08 8.71
CA PHE A 78 10.87 -11.19 8.06
C PHE A 78 9.86 -12.18 7.51
N LYS A 79 10.01 -12.53 6.24
CA LYS A 79 9.13 -13.48 5.54
C LYS A 79 9.93 -14.60 4.90
N TRP A 80 9.41 -15.82 4.97
CA TRP A 80 9.91 -16.99 4.29
C TRP A 80 8.78 -17.66 3.50
N ASP A 81 8.95 -17.77 2.17
CA ASP A 81 7.96 -18.35 1.24
C ASP A 81 8.36 -19.74 0.71
N GLY A 82 9.49 -20.28 1.16
CA GLY A 82 10.05 -21.57 0.72
C GLY A 82 9.39 -22.82 1.33
N GLY A 83 8.28 -22.66 2.05
CA GLY A 83 7.57 -23.74 2.73
C GLY A 83 8.32 -24.35 3.92
N GLY A 84 7.76 -25.42 4.50
CA GLY A 84 8.32 -26.12 5.65
C GLY A 84 7.27 -26.52 6.68
N LYS A 85 7.67 -27.33 7.67
CA LYS A 85 6.85 -27.65 8.85
C LYS A 85 7.15 -26.69 9.99
N GLN A 86 8.43 -26.51 10.30
CA GLN A 86 8.92 -25.63 11.35
C GLN A 86 10.00 -24.72 10.79
N VAL A 87 9.82 -23.42 10.95
CA VAL A 87 10.74 -22.40 10.46
C VAL A 87 11.13 -21.48 11.61
N PHE A 88 12.44 -21.29 11.75
CA PHE A 88 13.02 -20.34 12.68
C PHE A 88 13.90 -19.35 11.91
N ILE A 89 14.11 -18.19 12.51
CA ILE A 89 15.07 -17.20 12.04
C ILE A 89 16.11 -16.94 13.12
N SER A 90 17.38 -16.86 12.72
CA SER A 90 18.49 -16.45 13.57
C SER A 90 19.22 -15.32 12.88
N GLY A 91 19.70 -14.34 13.65
CA GLY A 91 20.51 -13.26 13.09
C GLY A 91 21.31 -12.52 14.13
N THR A 92 21.98 -11.45 13.71
CA THR A 92 22.80 -10.61 14.60
C THR A 92 21.97 -10.02 15.74
N PHE A 93 20.71 -9.70 15.48
CA PHE A 93 19.76 -9.16 16.46
C PHE A 93 19.32 -10.14 17.55
N SER A 94 19.45 -11.46 17.31
CA SER A 94 19.11 -12.49 18.28
C SER A 94 20.34 -13.18 18.86
N ASN A 95 21.55 -12.64 18.64
CA ASN A 95 22.82 -13.33 18.90
C ASN A 95 22.83 -14.76 18.33
N TRP A 96 22.27 -14.92 17.13
CA TRP A 96 22.09 -16.19 16.42
C TRP A 96 21.19 -17.22 17.11
N LYS A 97 20.44 -16.82 18.15
CA LYS A 97 19.39 -17.65 18.76
C LYS A 97 18.22 -17.82 17.79
N ALA A 98 17.74 -19.06 17.66
CA ALA A 98 16.60 -19.38 16.82
C ALA A 98 15.30 -18.80 17.40
N LEU A 99 14.67 -17.91 16.64
CA LEU A 99 13.36 -17.34 16.93
C LEU A 99 12.30 -18.04 16.07
N PRO A 100 11.23 -18.59 16.65
CA PRO A 100 10.18 -19.26 15.88
C PRO A 100 9.42 -18.27 15.00
N MET A 101 9.12 -18.66 13.76
CA MET A 101 8.27 -17.90 12.86
C MET A 101 6.83 -18.41 12.89
N VAL A 102 5.87 -17.50 12.70
CA VAL A 102 4.44 -17.84 12.66
C VAL A 102 4.08 -18.30 11.25
N LYS A 103 3.48 -19.49 11.16
CA LYS A 103 3.01 -20.06 9.90
C LYS A 103 1.68 -19.41 9.49
N SER A 104 1.65 -18.81 8.30
CA SER A 104 0.43 -18.43 7.58
C SER A 104 0.01 -19.54 6.62
N HIS A 105 -0.81 -19.24 5.60
CA HIS A 105 -1.27 -20.25 4.63
C HIS A 105 -0.11 -20.79 3.78
N LYS A 106 0.69 -19.89 3.21
CA LYS A 106 1.82 -20.22 2.33
C LYS A 106 3.17 -19.84 2.93
N ASP A 107 3.20 -18.75 3.68
CA ASP A 107 4.42 -18.10 4.14
C ASP A 107 4.61 -18.25 5.65
N PHE A 108 5.85 -18.11 6.12
CA PHE A 108 6.20 -17.95 7.52
C PHE A 108 6.63 -16.51 7.76
N VAL A 109 6.12 -15.88 8.82
CA VAL A 109 6.37 -14.46 9.10
C VAL A 109 6.74 -14.27 10.57
N THR A 110 7.65 -13.34 10.83
CA THR A 110 7.87 -12.79 12.17
C THR A 110 8.20 -11.30 12.07
N ILE A 111 7.93 -10.56 13.12
CA ILE A 111 8.26 -9.13 13.24
C ILE A 111 9.26 -9.01 14.38
N VAL A 112 10.38 -8.37 14.12
CA VAL A 112 11.46 -8.16 15.09
C VAL A 112 11.83 -6.69 15.08
N ASP A 113 11.89 -6.08 16.27
CA ASP A 113 12.37 -4.70 16.41
C ASP A 113 13.90 -4.68 16.32
N LEU A 114 14.43 -3.95 15.35
CA LEU A 114 15.86 -3.89 15.03
C LEU A 114 16.37 -2.46 15.14
N PRO A 115 17.56 -2.22 15.71
CA PRO A 115 18.18 -0.90 15.62
C PRO A 115 18.47 -0.52 14.16
N GLU A 116 18.66 0.76 13.89
CA GLU A 116 19.12 1.21 12.57
C GLU A 116 20.49 0.61 12.25
N GLY A 117 20.64 0.07 11.03
CA GLY A 117 21.88 -0.54 10.57
C GLY A 117 21.71 -1.80 9.74
N ASP A 118 22.85 -2.45 9.46
CA ASP A 118 22.91 -3.68 8.68
C ASP A 118 22.85 -4.91 9.59
N HIS A 119 21.89 -5.78 9.33
CA HIS A 119 21.67 -7.01 10.09
C HIS A 119 21.79 -8.23 9.20
N GLN A 120 22.60 -9.20 9.64
CA GLN A 120 22.69 -10.50 8.98
C GLN A 120 21.73 -11.48 9.62
N TYR A 121 21.12 -12.33 8.81
CA TYR A 121 20.19 -13.34 9.27
C TYR A 121 20.19 -14.58 8.38
N LYS A 122 19.61 -15.66 8.91
CA LYS A 122 19.45 -16.93 8.21
C LYS A 122 18.23 -17.67 8.72
N PHE A 123 17.60 -18.45 7.85
CA PHE A 123 16.46 -19.28 8.20
C PHE A 123 16.92 -20.70 8.55
N PHE A 124 16.26 -21.29 9.55
CA PHE A 124 16.42 -22.68 9.92
C PHE A 124 15.09 -23.39 9.67
N VAL A 125 15.03 -24.18 8.60
CA VAL A 125 13.81 -24.78 8.05
C VAL A 125 13.93 -26.29 8.16
N ASP A 126 13.07 -26.92 8.95
CA ASP A 126 13.00 -28.39 9.09
C ASP A 126 14.35 -29.07 9.40
N GLY A 127 15.23 -28.39 10.13
CA GLY A 127 16.56 -28.89 10.49
C GLY A 127 17.71 -28.42 9.61
N GLU A 128 17.43 -27.67 8.55
CA GLU A 128 18.43 -27.20 7.58
C GLU A 128 18.55 -25.67 7.56
N TRP A 129 19.79 -25.18 7.49
CA TRP A 129 20.05 -23.76 7.32
C TRP A 129 19.85 -23.31 5.86
N LYS A 130 18.90 -22.39 5.64
CA LYS A 130 18.53 -21.85 4.32
C LYS A 130 18.64 -20.33 4.31
N HIS A 131 18.89 -19.79 3.12
CA HIS A 131 18.84 -18.36 2.84
C HIS A 131 17.82 -18.13 1.73
N ASP A 132 17.24 -16.94 1.69
CA ASP A 132 16.37 -16.52 0.58
C ASP A 132 17.24 -15.96 -0.56
N PRO A 133 17.26 -16.58 -1.75
CA PRO A 133 18.04 -16.09 -2.89
C PRO A 133 17.49 -14.80 -3.50
N LYS A 134 16.23 -14.43 -3.20
CA LYS A 134 15.62 -13.18 -3.68
C LYS A 134 16.08 -11.95 -2.90
N MET A 135 16.54 -12.19 -1.67
CA MET A 135 16.99 -11.14 -0.77
C MET A 135 18.50 -10.94 -0.90
N LYS A 136 18.97 -9.74 -0.56
CA LYS A 136 20.41 -9.44 -0.50
C LYS A 136 21.10 -10.47 0.41
N ASN A 137 22.22 -10.99 -0.07
CA ASN A 137 23.01 -11.98 0.65
C ASN A 137 24.49 -11.60 0.68
N ILE A 138 25.17 -12.08 1.71
CA ILE A 138 26.60 -11.91 1.94
C ILE A 138 27.21 -13.30 2.16
N GLU A 139 28.39 -13.53 1.59
CA GLU A 139 29.15 -14.75 1.79
C GLU A 139 29.99 -14.61 3.06
N ASN A 140 29.88 -15.59 3.96
CA ASN A 140 30.65 -15.66 5.18
C ASN A 140 31.99 -16.38 4.93
N ASP A 141 32.96 -16.21 5.81
CA ASP A 141 34.35 -16.70 5.67
C ASP A 141 34.46 -18.24 5.49
N ILE A 142 33.40 -18.97 5.82
CA ILE A 142 33.30 -20.44 5.76
C ILE A 142 32.52 -20.89 4.50
N GLY A 143 32.40 -20.03 3.48
CA GLY A 143 31.70 -20.33 2.21
C GLY A 143 30.18 -20.47 2.35
N THR A 144 29.61 -19.98 3.45
CA THR A 144 28.18 -20.07 3.74
C THR A 144 27.51 -18.71 3.51
N LYS A 145 26.36 -18.68 2.84
CA LYS A 145 25.62 -17.43 2.59
C LYS A 145 24.61 -17.12 3.69
N ASN A 146 24.63 -15.87 4.15
CA ASN A 146 23.65 -15.27 5.04
C ASN A 146 22.88 -14.20 4.28
N ASN A 147 21.62 -13.97 4.63
CA ASN A 147 20.91 -12.80 4.13
C ASN A 147 21.32 -11.55 4.92
N MET A 148 21.20 -10.39 4.29
CA MET A 148 21.49 -9.09 4.90
C MET A 148 20.34 -8.13 4.64
N ILE A 149 19.86 -7.47 5.69
CA ILE A 149 18.84 -6.43 5.63
C ILE A 149 19.44 -5.14 6.18
N SER A 150 19.18 -4.02 5.50
CA SER A 150 19.57 -2.68 5.94
C SER A 150 18.31 -1.99 6.46
N VAL A 151 18.25 -1.74 7.76
CA VAL A 151 17.15 -1.03 8.42
C VAL A 151 17.53 0.44 8.48
N ARG A 152 16.70 1.33 7.95
CA ARG A 152 16.92 2.79 8.01
C ARG A 152 15.72 3.50 8.60
N GLN A 153 15.94 4.64 9.24
CA GLN A 153 14.83 5.45 9.76
C GLN A 153 13.88 5.92 8.65
N SER A 154 14.42 6.21 7.46
CA SER A 154 13.64 6.67 6.30
C SER A 154 12.66 5.62 5.78
N ASP A 155 12.87 4.34 6.06
CA ASP A 155 11.96 3.27 5.65
C ASP A 155 10.63 3.29 6.46
N PHE A 156 10.60 4.02 7.59
CA PHE A 156 9.43 4.20 8.44
C PHE A 156 8.68 5.51 8.16
N GLU A 157 9.33 6.46 7.49
CA GLU A 157 8.69 7.68 7.02
C GLU A 157 8.10 7.46 5.62
N VAL A 158 6.77 7.38 5.53
CA VAL A 158 6.05 7.02 4.30
C VAL A 158 6.51 7.82 3.07
N PHE A 159 6.65 9.14 3.19
CA PHE A 159 7.07 9.97 2.06
C PHE A 159 8.53 9.72 1.65
N GLN A 160 9.41 9.46 2.61
CA GLN A 160 10.82 9.18 2.31
C GLN A 160 10.99 7.79 1.71
N ALA A 161 10.29 6.79 2.24
CA ALA A 161 10.26 5.44 1.70
C ALA A 161 9.77 5.43 0.24
N LEU A 162 8.66 6.13 -0.05
CA LEU A 162 8.13 6.24 -1.41
C LEU A 162 9.09 6.97 -2.36
N ALA A 163 9.77 8.02 -1.90
CA ALA A 163 10.75 8.72 -2.72
C ALA A 163 11.92 7.80 -3.12
N LYS A 164 12.47 7.07 -2.15
CA LYS A 164 13.58 6.12 -2.36
C LYS A 164 13.21 4.97 -3.30
N ASP A 165 12.02 4.39 -3.13
CA ASP A 165 11.52 3.33 -4.03
C ASP A 165 11.28 3.86 -5.45
N SER A 166 10.93 5.14 -5.60
CA SER A 166 10.73 5.76 -6.90
C SER A 166 12.05 5.95 -7.68
N GLU A 167 13.17 6.16 -6.99
CA GLU A 167 14.50 6.32 -7.62
C GLU A 167 14.97 5.01 -8.27
N ASP A 168 14.78 3.88 -7.59
CA ASP A 168 15.15 2.55 -8.11
C ASP A 168 14.26 2.10 -9.28
N ALA A 169 13.00 2.56 -9.30
CA ALA A 169 12.06 2.33 -10.41
C ALA A 169 12.24 3.34 -11.57
N ALA A 170 12.83 4.51 -11.31
CA ALA A 170 12.99 5.60 -12.26
C ALA A 170 14.21 5.42 -13.17
N ASN A 171 14.33 4.25 -13.79
CA ASN A 171 14.90 4.18 -15.15
C ASN A 171 13.80 4.10 -16.21
N ASN A 172 12.57 4.52 -15.86
CA ASN A 172 11.51 4.71 -16.82
C ASN A 172 11.70 6.05 -17.54
N GLY A 173 12.59 6.03 -18.54
CA GLY A 173 12.53 6.88 -19.72
C GLY A 173 12.17 8.35 -19.47
N GLN A 174 12.96 9.06 -18.65
CA GLN A 174 13.18 10.48 -18.96
C GLN A 174 13.83 10.53 -20.34
N LYS A 175 13.00 10.42 -21.38
CA LYS A 175 13.32 10.93 -22.69
C LYS A 175 13.51 12.42 -22.44
N GLU A 176 14.76 12.80 -22.27
CA GLU A 176 15.18 14.19 -22.23
C GLU A 176 14.43 14.93 -23.34
N TYR A 177 13.77 16.03 -23.00
CA TYR A 177 13.10 16.85 -24.00
C TYR A 177 14.17 17.31 -24.98
N SER A 178 14.16 16.70 -26.16
CA SER A 178 15.11 16.98 -27.22
C SER A 178 14.42 17.73 -28.35
N GLN A 179 15.20 18.50 -29.10
CA GLN A 179 14.76 19.11 -30.34
C GLN A 179 14.98 18.18 -31.55
N GLU A 180 15.51 16.97 -31.33
CA GLU A 180 15.71 16.00 -32.40
C GLU A 180 14.38 15.44 -32.90
N ILE A 181 14.18 15.53 -34.22
CA ILE A 181 13.02 14.95 -34.89
C ILE A 181 13.10 13.42 -34.79
N PRO A 182 12.07 12.73 -34.24
CA PRO A 182 12.09 11.27 -34.16
C PRO A 182 12.24 10.61 -35.54
N GLN A 183 13.19 9.68 -35.66
CA GLN A 183 13.39 8.89 -36.88
C GLN A 183 12.20 7.94 -37.08
N SER A 184 11.52 8.02 -38.23
CA SER A 184 10.44 7.10 -38.58
C SER A 184 11.00 5.70 -38.78
N LYS A 185 10.63 4.75 -37.90
CA LYS A 185 10.99 3.32 -38.02
C LYS A 185 9.79 2.55 -38.56
N PRO A 186 9.76 2.15 -39.85
CA PRO A 186 8.59 1.54 -40.49
C PRO A 186 8.14 0.20 -39.89
N TRP A 187 9.01 -0.48 -39.15
CA TRP A 187 8.75 -1.77 -38.50
C TRP A 187 8.30 -1.62 -37.04
N GLU A 188 8.38 -0.43 -36.46
CA GLU A 188 7.89 -0.16 -35.11
C GLU A 188 6.38 0.05 -35.20
N LYS A 189 5.61 -0.86 -34.59
CA LYS A 189 4.15 -0.72 -34.47
C LYS A 189 3.84 0.42 -33.51
N VAL A 190 3.95 1.66 -33.99
CA VAL A 190 3.54 2.83 -33.24
C VAL A 190 2.03 2.73 -33.06
N SER A 191 1.57 2.52 -31.83
CA SER A 191 0.16 2.72 -31.51
C SER A 191 -0.21 4.12 -31.98
N GLY A 192 -1.25 4.24 -32.80
CA GLY A 192 -1.72 5.53 -33.30
C GLY A 192 -1.99 6.53 -32.15
N PRO A 193 -2.16 7.81 -32.46
CA PRO A 193 -2.47 8.81 -31.43
C PRO A 193 -3.70 8.37 -30.62
N PRO A 194 -3.74 8.69 -29.32
CA PRO A 194 -4.86 8.32 -28.48
C PRO A 194 -6.16 8.90 -29.03
N VAL A 195 -7.25 8.13 -28.93
CA VAL A 195 -8.58 8.58 -29.35
C VAL A 195 -9.00 9.79 -28.53
N LEU A 196 -9.56 10.81 -29.20
CA LEU A 196 -9.99 12.05 -28.56
C LEU A 196 -11.03 11.74 -27.46
N PRO A 197 -10.76 12.07 -26.19
CA PRO A 197 -11.73 11.84 -25.13
C PRO A 197 -12.96 12.73 -25.33
N PRO A 198 -14.19 12.21 -25.17
CA PRO A 198 -15.43 12.91 -25.50
C PRO A 198 -15.67 14.16 -24.64
N HIS A 199 -15.05 14.25 -23.46
CA HIS A 199 -15.09 15.44 -22.60
C HIS A 199 -14.52 16.69 -23.31
N LEU A 200 -13.52 16.53 -24.17
CA LEU A 200 -12.94 17.64 -24.93
C LEU A 200 -13.88 18.18 -26.02
N LEU A 201 -14.93 17.43 -26.38
CA LEU A 201 -15.97 17.91 -27.30
C LEU A 201 -17.00 18.82 -26.61
N GLN A 202 -16.95 18.92 -25.28
CA GLN A 202 -17.84 19.80 -24.51
C GLN A 202 -17.30 21.23 -24.52
N VAL A 203 -17.54 21.94 -25.62
CA VAL A 203 -17.17 23.36 -25.71
C VAL A 203 -18.11 24.18 -24.82
N ILE A 204 -17.59 24.62 -23.66
CA ILE A 204 -18.35 25.36 -22.65
C ILE A 204 -18.96 26.67 -23.20
N LEU A 205 -18.32 27.27 -24.19
CA LEU A 205 -18.78 28.50 -24.85
C LEU A 205 -19.87 28.24 -25.90
N ASN A 206 -20.05 26.99 -26.33
CA ASN A 206 -21.12 26.60 -27.26
C ASN A 206 -22.36 26.08 -26.52
N LYS A 207 -22.39 26.17 -25.19
CA LYS A 207 -23.57 25.86 -24.40
C LYS A 207 -24.38 27.13 -24.23
N ASP A 208 -25.68 27.02 -24.49
CA ASP A 208 -26.61 28.11 -24.21
C ASP A 208 -26.55 28.44 -22.72
N THR A 209 -26.17 29.67 -22.39
CA THR A 209 -26.31 30.18 -21.04
C THR A 209 -27.79 30.52 -20.82
N PRO A 210 -28.50 29.87 -19.89
CA PRO A 210 -29.90 30.19 -19.67
C PRO A 210 -30.04 31.66 -19.26
N LEU A 211 -30.92 32.40 -19.96
CA LEU A 211 -31.09 33.84 -19.78
C LEU A 211 -31.48 34.24 -18.34
N SER A 212 -32.04 33.31 -17.57
CA SER A 212 -32.35 33.51 -16.15
C SER A 212 -31.10 33.86 -15.32
N VAL A 213 -29.94 33.31 -15.66
CA VAL A 213 -28.68 33.53 -14.93
C VAL A 213 -28.14 34.94 -15.15
N CYS A 214 -28.31 35.49 -16.36
CA CYS A 214 -28.01 36.90 -16.64
C CYS A 214 -28.99 37.86 -15.96
N THR A 215 -30.28 37.48 -15.82
CA THR A 215 -31.25 38.31 -15.11
C THR A 215 -31.02 38.36 -13.59
N PHE A 216 -30.55 37.27 -12.97
CA PHE A 216 -30.23 37.27 -11.53
C PHE A 216 -29.08 38.23 -11.17
N LEU A 217 -28.08 38.40 -12.05
CA LEU A 217 -27.02 39.40 -11.86
C LEU A 217 -27.53 40.84 -12.06
N TYR A 218 -28.43 41.06 -13.02
CA TYR A 218 -29.06 42.38 -13.22
C TYR A 218 -30.00 42.76 -12.06
N SER A 219 -30.76 41.80 -11.51
CA SER A 219 -31.66 42.06 -10.38
C SER A 219 -30.92 42.38 -9.07
N ILE A 220 -29.76 41.74 -8.81
CA ILE A 220 -28.96 42.04 -7.61
C ILE A 220 -28.27 43.42 -7.72
N LEU A 221 -27.89 43.85 -8.92
CA LEU A 221 -27.32 45.20 -9.16
C LEU A 221 -28.37 46.32 -9.15
N PHE A 222 -29.63 46.04 -9.52
CA PHE A 222 -30.71 47.05 -9.55
C PHE A 222 -31.59 47.11 -8.28
N LEU A 223 -31.44 46.17 -7.34
CA LEU A 223 -32.11 46.22 -6.02
C LEU A 223 -31.27 46.93 -4.94
N SER A 224 -30.10 47.50 -5.29
CA SER A 224 -29.20 48.21 -4.38
C SER A 224 -29.12 49.73 -4.65
N ASN A 225 -30.19 50.35 -5.16
CA ASN A 225 -30.33 51.81 -5.27
C ASN A 225 -31.71 52.25 -4.79
#